data_AF-A0AA88XQE8-F1
#
_entry.id   AF-A0AA88XQE8-F1
#
_cell.length_a   1.000
_cell.length_b   1.000
_cell.length_c   1.000
_cell.angle_alpha   90.00
_cell.angle_beta   90.00
_cell.angle_gamma   90.00
#
_symmetry.space_group_name_H-M   'P 1'
#
loop_
_entity.id
_entity.type
_entity.pdbx_description
1 polymer ?
#
loop_
_entity_poly.entity_id
_entity_poly.type
_entity_poly.pdbx_seq_one_letter_code
_entity_poly.pdbx_strand_id
1 'polypeptide(L)'
;MAGTVERPKSKEILDYCIRTLMDDNRYTLKLQKYVLSNGGICRGFPFSKAQIITEPLFHNIKLNEVTQQKLMKTESFTEIFLTVFDIVMVYVQQNKKPENEELERTFDQLLDYLSNIKSAEERLKCDRNGMTRVTVHYLAALSVYGDFRVNKFTKNKIDRCSCPCAQRILHTDTNIGNPHTWYGKPDVLIGRFDGEPEFVCPVAVTSLSSENGSDEAMCSSSSKTLNEDSPHGKTQAEVQLSSLETELPQVQAQTIVFSFYQRKRHPEVGLIPCIAVSKTHIQFHFYDCEKDIYLMSNELPLFTGEDDRLNCVTIMATWLVVNYKQLITGVTNEMENESRFGLLNAFSPEAVEYYKSDIVMSPFETTNYNAQKDDRILTKRRKSASVKRLKLFES
;
A
#
# COMPACT_ATOMS: atom_id res chain seq x y z
N MET A 1 -21.21 -49.23 -6.46
CA MET A 1 -21.23 -47.94 -7.18
C MET A 1 -20.66 -46.91 -6.22
N ALA A 2 -19.39 -46.53 -6.41
CA ALA A 2 -18.77 -45.46 -5.63
C ALA A 2 -19.35 -44.15 -6.14
N GLY A 3 -20.12 -43.46 -5.30
CA GLY A 3 -20.58 -42.10 -5.60
C GLY A 3 -19.36 -41.20 -5.73
N THR A 4 -19.20 -40.59 -6.90
CA THR A 4 -18.29 -39.47 -7.09
C THR A 4 -18.78 -38.34 -6.20
N VAL A 5 -18.16 -38.18 -5.03
CA VAL A 5 -18.31 -36.98 -4.20
C VAL A 5 -17.74 -35.83 -5.04
N GLU A 6 -18.62 -34.98 -5.58
CA GLU A 6 -18.21 -33.73 -6.22
C GLU A 6 -17.28 -32.99 -5.26
N ARG A 7 -16.05 -32.72 -5.71
CA ARG A 7 -15.14 -31.89 -4.93
C ARG A 7 -15.77 -30.49 -4.83
N PRO A 8 -15.77 -29.87 -3.64
CA PRO A 8 -16.18 -28.47 -3.52
C PRO A 8 -15.34 -27.63 -4.49
N LYS A 9 -15.98 -26.81 -5.33
CA LYS A 9 -15.29 -25.92 -6.30
C LYS A 9 -14.19 -25.06 -5.65
N SER A 10 -14.37 -24.71 -4.38
CA SER A 10 -13.38 -23.99 -3.58
C SER A 10 -12.05 -24.73 -3.42
N LYS A 11 -12.04 -26.08 -3.35
CA LYS A 11 -10.79 -26.85 -3.23
C LYS A 11 -9.93 -26.78 -4.46
N GLU A 12 -10.55 -26.92 -5.63
CA GLU A 12 -9.83 -26.87 -6.91
C GLU A 12 -9.27 -25.47 -7.14
N ILE A 13 -10.04 -24.43 -6.78
CA ILE A 13 -9.57 -23.06 -6.80
C ILE A 13 -8.39 -22.87 -5.85
N LEU A 14 -8.47 -23.35 -4.61
CA LEU A 14 -7.39 -23.22 -3.62
C LEU A 14 -6.10 -23.96 -4.03
N ASP A 15 -6.21 -25.20 -4.52
CA ASP A 15 -5.06 -25.98 -5.02
C ASP A 15 -4.39 -25.26 -6.20
N TYR A 16 -5.17 -24.71 -7.13
CA TYR A 16 -4.66 -23.90 -8.22
C TYR A 16 -3.95 -22.63 -7.72
N CYS A 17 -4.58 -21.89 -6.80
CA CYS A 17 -4.05 -20.62 -6.31
C CYS A 17 -2.75 -20.81 -5.53
N ILE A 18 -2.68 -21.81 -4.64
CA ILE A 18 -1.49 -22.01 -3.81
C ILE A 18 -0.29 -22.42 -4.66
N ARG A 19 -0.47 -23.34 -5.63
CA ARG A 19 0.61 -23.72 -6.56
C ARG A 19 1.06 -22.54 -7.40
N THR A 20 0.12 -21.72 -7.87
CA THR A 20 0.46 -20.53 -8.65
C THR A 20 1.24 -19.51 -7.83
N LEU A 21 0.87 -19.26 -6.57
CA LEU A 21 1.61 -18.36 -5.68
C LEU A 21 3.04 -18.85 -5.40
N MET A 22 3.29 -20.16 -5.43
CA MET A 22 4.62 -20.73 -5.23
C MET A 22 5.49 -20.66 -6.48
N ASP A 23 4.93 -21.05 -7.62
CA ASP A 23 5.73 -21.39 -8.81
C ASP A 23 5.79 -20.27 -9.85
N ASP A 24 4.84 -19.33 -9.82
CA ASP A 24 4.74 -18.29 -10.85
C ASP A 24 5.49 -17.03 -10.43
N ASN A 25 6.51 -16.66 -11.22
CA ASN A 25 7.37 -15.50 -11.01
C ASN A 25 6.60 -14.16 -10.91
N ARG A 26 5.34 -14.11 -11.36
CA ARG A 26 4.47 -12.93 -11.16
C ARG A 26 4.20 -12.69 -9.67
N TYR A 27 4.15 -13.73 -8.85
CA TYR A 27 3.91 -13.67 -7.40
C TYR A 27 5.23 -13.77 -6.64
N THR A 28 6.08 -12.76 -6.84
CA THR A 28 7.36 -12.63 -6.17
C THR A 28 7.44 -11.33 -5.38
N LEU A 29 8.28 -11.34 -4.35
CA LEU A 29 8.64 -10.20 -3.53
C LEU A 29 10.06 -9.76 -3.88
N LYS A 30 10.22 -8.45 -4.09
CA LYS A 30 11.50 -7.81 -4.37
C LYS A 30 11.95 -7.04 -3.14
N LEU A 31 13.15 -7.33 -2.64
CA LEU A 31 13.79 -6.49 -1.63
C LEU A 31 14.07 -5.11 -2.23
N GLN A 32 13.71 -4.08 -1.48
CA GLN A 32 13.97 -2.70 -1.83
C GLN A 32 15.17 -2.17 -1.03
N LYS A 33 15.78 -1.13 -1.57
CA LYS A 33 16.81 -0.32 -0.93
C LYS A 33 16.36 1.13 -0.88
N TYR A 34 16.59 1.77 0.25
CA TYR A 34 16.37 3.18 0.43
C TYR A 34 17.36 3.98 -0.42
N VAL A 35 16.85 4.92 -1.23
CA VAL A 35 17.69 5.83 -2.03
C VAL A 35 17.66 7.22 -1.42
N LEU A 36 16.46 7.80 -1.36
CA LEU A 36 16.29 9.18 -0.94
C LEU A 36 14.88 9.39 -0.39
N SER A 37 14.76 10.40 0.46
CA SER A 37 13.47 10.98 0.80
C SER A 37 13.53 12.50 0.79
N ASN A 38 12.41 13.13 0.50
CA ASN A 38 12.26 14.58 0.64
C ASN A 38 11.57 14.97 1.96
N GLY A 39 11.02 14.04 2.73
CA GLY A 39 10.30 14.36 3.98
C GLY A 39 11.15 14.36 5.26
N GLY A 40 10.69 15.10 6.28
CA GLY A 40 11.31 15.23 7.61
C GLY A 40 11.81 16.65 7.90
N ILE A 41 11.82 17.09 9.17
CA ILE A 41 12.20 18.47 9.58
C ILE A 41 13.53 18.92 8.96
N CYS A 42 14.50 18.01 8.88
CA CYS A 42 15.85 18.33 8.43
C CYS A 42 15.90 18.86 6.99
N ARG A 43 14.84 18.67 6.18
CA ARG A 43 14.83 19.01 4.75
C ARG A 43 13.78 20.07 4.36
N GLY A 44 12.94 20.54 5.30
CA GLY A 44 12.06 21.69 5.08
C GLY A 44 10.89 21.48 4.12
N PHE A 45 10.52 20.23 3.79
CA PHE A 45 9.35 19.94 2.96
C PHE A 45 8.06 19.87 3.80
N PRO A 46 6.91 20.29 3.26
CA PRO A 46 5.63 20.14 3.93
C PRO A 46 5.36 18.68 4.27
N PHE A 47 4.91 18.45 5.50
CA PHE A 47 4.55 17.15 6.06
C PHE A 47 3.71 16.26 5.12
N SER A 48 2.75 16.86 4.40
CA SER A 48 1.86 16.19 3.45
C SER A 48 2.45 15.90 2.06
N LYS A 49 3.70 16.31 1.81
CA LYS A 49 4.40 16.14 0.52
C LYS A 49 5.67 15.29 0.65
N ALA A 50 5.90 14.70 1.82
CA ALA A 50 6.97 13.75 2.07
C ALA A 50 6.78 12.49 1.20
N GLN A 51 7.84 12.11 0.50
CA GLN A 51 7.92 11.02 -0.45
C GLN A 51 9.26 10.30 -0.28
N ILE A 52 9.26 9.02 -0.63
CA ILE A 52 10.45 8.17 -0.67
C ILE A 52 10.69 7.72 -2.09
N ILE A 53 11.96 7.57 -2.43
CA ILE A 53 12.40 6.85 -3.60
C ILE A 53 13.15 5.63 -3.11
N THR A 54 12.75 4.46 -3.60
CA THR A 54 13.45 3.20 -3.41
C THR A 54 13.89 2.64 -4.75
N GLU A 55 14.90 1.79 -4.70
CA GLU A 55 15.32 1.00 -5.86
C GLU A 55 15.35 -0.48 -5.44
N PRO A 56 15.13 -1.43 -6.36
CA PRO A 56 15.36 -2.83 -6.05
C PRO A 56 16.81 -3.05 -5.61
N LEU A 57 17.02 -3.94 -4.64
CA LEU A 57 18.36 -4.24 -4.13
C LEU A 57 19.19 -4.92 -5.23
N PHE A 58 20.13 -4.18 -5.82
CA PHE A 58 21.13 -4.73 -6.74
C PHE A 58 22.55 -4.55 -6.21
N HIS A 59 23.38 -5.57 -6.43
CA HIS A 59 24.83 -5.44 -6.39
C HIS A 59 25.31 -4.60 -7.58
N ASN A 60 26.24 -3.67 -7.33
CA ASN A 60 26.88 -2.74 -8.27
C ASN A 60 27.47 -3.42 -9.53
N ILE A 61 26.64 -3.80 -10.51
CA ILE A 61 27.12 -4.25 -11.82
C ILE A 61 26.26 -3.63 -12.91
N LYS A 62 26.89 -2.84 -13.80
CA LYS A 62 26.30 -2.41 -15.07
C LYS A 62 26.06 -3.66 -15.94
N LEU A 63 24.85 -4.19 -15.91
CA LEU A 63 24.41 -5.27 -16.79
C LEU A 63 23.21 -4.79 -17.60
N ASN A 64 23.01 -5.38 -18.79
CA ASN A 64 21.89 -5.09 -19.66
C ASN A 64 20.55 -5.49 -19.01
N GLU A 65 19.44 -4.87 -19.44
CA GLU A 65 18.09 -5.00 -18.83
C GLU A 65 17.62 -6.46 -18.68
N VAL A 66 17.93 -7.32 -19.65
CA VAL A 66 17.59 -8.75 -19.64
C VAL A 66 18.34 -9.50 -18.54
N THR A 67 19.58 -9.12 -18.22
CA THR A 67 20.34 -9.73 -17.13
C THR A 67 19.99 -9.10 -15.78
N GLN A 68 19.58 -7.83 -15.73
CA GLN A 68 19.06 -7.20 -14.51
C GLN A 68 17.75 -7.83 -14.02
N GLN A 69 16.79 -8.13 -14.92
CA GLN A 69 15.60 -8.91 -14.54
C GLN A 69 15.95 -10.31 -14.01
N LYS A 70 17.06 -10.89 -14.47
CA LYS A 70 17.57 -12.20 -14.04
C LYS A 70 18.41 -12.13 -12.75
N LEU A 71 18.86 -10.94 -12.34
CA LEU A 71 19.69 -10.69 -11.15
C LEU A 71 18.92 -10.07 -9.97
N MET A 72 17.67 -9.63 -10.17
CA MET A 72 16.80 -9.23 -9.07
C MET A 72 16.65 -10.45 -8.16
N LYS A 73 17.14 -10.38 -6.93
CA LYS A 73 16.82 -11.41 -5.96
C LYS A 73 15.33 -11.27 -5.62
N THR A 74 14.57 -12.27 -6.03
CA THR A 74 13.12 -12.35 -5.85
C THR A 74 12.83 -13.52 -4.95
N GLU A 75 12.05 -13.27 -3.91
CA GLU A 75 11.56 -14.30 -3.00
C GLU A 75 10.13 -14.69 -3.41
N SER A 76 9.72 -15.94 -3.19
CA SER A 76 8.32 -16.31 -3.44
C SER A 76 7.41 -15.50 -2.51
N PHE A 77 6.24 -15.09 -2.99
CA PHE A 77 5.25 -14.40 -2.15
C PHE A 77 4.85 -15.24 -0.94
N THR A 78 4.92 -16.57 -1.05
CA THR A 78 4.54 -17.51 0.01
C THR A 78 5.54 -17.60 1.17
N GLU A 79 6.79 -17.14 0.99
CA GLU A 79 7.85 -17.21 2.00
C GLU A 79 7.51 -16.44 3.29
N ILE A 80 6.68 -15.40 3.20
CA ILE A 80 6.24 -14.62 4.36
C ILE A 80 4.89 -15.09 4.94
N PHE A 81 4.34 -16.21 4.44
CA PHE A 81 3.04 -16.78 4.84
C PHE A 81 3.11 -18.32 5.04
N LEU A 82 4.24 -18.85 5.51
CA LEU A 82 4.53 -20.28 5.50
C LEU A 82 3.46 -21.14 6.20
N THR A 83 2.95 -20.71 7.35
CA THR A 83 1.93 -21.45 8.11
C THR A 83 0.63 -21.64 7.33
N VAL A 84 0.31 -20.71 6.43
CA VAL A 84 -0.95 -20.75 5.67
C VAL A 84 -0.89 -21.78 4.55
N PHE A 85 0.31 -22.02 4.00
CA PHE A 85 0.52 -23.07 3.02
C PHE A 85 0.07 -24.43 3.58
N ASP A 86 0.56 -24.78 4.77
CA ASP A 86 0.21 -26.05 5.42
C ASP A 86 -1.29 -26.17 5.66
N ILE A 87 -1.94 -25.08 6.10
CA ILE A 87 -3.39 -25.05 6.33
C ILE A 87 -4.16 -25.32 5.04
N VAL A 88 -3.82 -24.62 3.95
CA VAL A 88 -4.50 -24.77 2.66
C VAL A 88 -4.26 -26.17 2.10
N MET A 89 -3.04 -26.69 2.18
CA MET A 89 -2.69 -28.02 1.69
C MET A 89 -3.42 -29.12 2.47
N VAL A 90 -3.47 -29.02 3.80
CA VAL A 90 -4.24 -29.95 4.65
C VAL A 90 -5.73 -29.91 4.30
N TYR A 91 -6.30 -28.73 4.07
CA TYR A 91 -7.70 -28.62 3.66
C TYR A 91 -7.97 -29.24 2.27
N VAL A 92 -7.11 -28.94 1.29
CA VAL A 92 -7.22 -29.49 -0.08
C VAL A 92 -7.15 -31.01 -0.05
N GLN A 93 -6.17 -31.58 0.66
CA GLN A 93 -5.92 -33.02 0.70
C GLN A 93 -6.90 -33.79 1.60
N GLN A 94 -7.23 -33.24 2.77
CA GLN A 94 -7.90 -33.97 3.85
C GLN A 94 -9.28 -33.41 4.23
N ASN A 95 -9.69 -32.28 3.64
CA ASN A 95 -10.89 -31.54 4.05
C ASN A 95 -10.90 -31.10 5.53
N LYS A 96 -9.71 -30.99 6.14
CA LYS A 96 -9.56 -30.58 7.53
C LYS A 96 -9.26 -29.09 7.60
N LYS A 97 -10.03 -28.37 8.41
CA LYS A 97 -9.82 -26.95 8.73
C LYS A 97 -8.75 -26.79 9.83
N PRO A 98 -8.13 -25.61 9.98
CA PRO A 98 -7.20 -25.37 11.09
C PRO A 98 -7.93 -25.51 12.44
N GLU A 99 -7.23 -26.00 13.46
CA GLU A 99 -7.80 -26.22 14.81
C GLU A 99 -7.87 -24.93 15.65
N ASN A 100 -7.06 -23.92 15.30
CA ASN A 100 -7.10 -22.63 15.94
C ASN A 100 -8.35 -21.86 15.47
N GLU A 101 -9.20 -21.44 16.42
CA GLU A 101 -10.49 -20.80 16.15
C GLU A 101 -10.37 -19.50 15.32
N GLU A 102 -9.34 -18.69 15.56
CA GLU A 102 -9.13 -17.43 14.85
C GLU A 102 -8.70 -17.68 13.39
N LEU A 103 -7.81 -18.65 13.19
CA LEU A 103 -7.43 -19.11 11.85
C LEU A 103 -8.58 -19.80 11.12
N GLU A 104 -9.40 -20.60 11.81
CA GLU A 104 -10.58 -21.24 11.22
C GLU A 104 -11.57 -20.20 10.72
N ARG A 105 -11.87 -19.18 11.54
CA ARG A 105 -12.74 -18.06 11.16
C ARG A 105 -12.20 -17.30 9.94
N THR A 106 -10.90 -17.04 9.93
CA THR A 106 -10.23 -16.33 8.83
C THR A 106 -10.27 -17.17 7.53
N PHE A 107 -10.12 -18.48 7.64
CA PHE A 107 -10.19 -19.41 6.52
C PHE A 107 -11.62 -19.61 6.00
N ASP A 108 -12.61 -19.67 6.89
CA ASP A 108 -14.02 -19.73 6.53
C ASP A 108 -14.48 -18.49 5.76
N GLN A 109 -13.96 -17.31 6.12
CA GLN A 109 -14.19 -16.09 5.36
C GLN A 109 -13.71 -16.20 3.91
N LEU A 110 -12.54 -16.80 3.67
CA LEU A 110 -12.04 -17.06 2.31
C LEU A 110 -12.95 -18.05 1.56
N LEU A 111 -13.34 -19.15 2.22
CA LEU A 111 -14.19 -20.17 1.60
C LEU A 111 -15.56 -19.61 1.22
N ASP A 112 -16.17 -18.77 2.07
CA ASP A 112 -17.43 -18.09 1.79
C ASP A 112 -17.28 -17.13 0.61
N TYR A 113 -16.21 -16.33 0.58
CA TYR A 113 -15.93 -15.42 -0.53
C TYR A 113 -15.78 -16.17 -1.86
N LEU A 114 -14.97 -17.24 -1.89
CA LEU A 114 -14.75 -18.04 -3.09
C LEU A 114 -16.02 -18.76 -3.57
N SER A 115 -16.88 -19.18 -2.64
CA SER A 115 -18.17 -19.79 -2.96
C SER A 115 -19.14 -18.79 -3.60
N ASN A 116 -18.99 -17.50 -3.28
CA ASN A 116 -19.83 -16.40 -3.76
C ASN A 116 -19.13 -15.49 -4.78
N ILE A 117 -18.04 -15.95 -5.41
CA ILE A 117 -17.17 -15.12 -6.27
C ILE A 117 -17.93 -14.40 -7.40
N LYS A 118 -18.92 -15.06 -8.02
CA LYS A 118 -19.75 -14.46 -9.08
C LYS A 118 -20.54 -13.24 -8.59
N SER A 119 -21.08 -13.31 -7.37
CA SER A 119 -21.76 -12.15 -6.78
C SER A 119 -20.79 -11.02 -6.50
N ALA A 120 -19.56 -11.34 -6.08
CA ALA A 120 -18.51 -10.34 -5.90
C ALA A 120 -18.12 -9.67 -7.22
N GLU A 121 -17.96 -10.44 -8.31
CA GLU A 121 -17.67 -9.93 -9.66
C GLU A 121 -18.74 -8.95 -10.15
N GLU A 122 -20.02 -9.31 -10.04
CA GLU A 122 -21.15 -8.41 -10.39
C GLU A 122 -21.10 -7.12 -9.55
N ARG A 123 -20.83 -7.27 -8.25
CA ARG A 123 -20.65 -6.16 -7.31
C ARG A 123 -19.33 -5.41 -7.48
N LEU A 124 -18.45 -5.81 -8.40
CA LEU A 124 -17.26 -5.06 -8.87
C LEU A 124 -17.37 -4.46 -10.30
N LYS A 125 -18.46 -4.71 -11.06
CA LYS A 125 -18.78 -4.00 -12.34
C LYS A 125 -19.67 -2.69 -12.36
N CYS A 126 -20.63 -2.45 -11.45
CA CYS A 126 -21.32 -1.15 -11.18
C CYS A 126 -20.49 0.18 -11.21
N ASP A 127 -20.75 1.00 -12.23
CA ASP A 127 -19.90 2.04 -12.83
C ASP A 127 -19.56 3.33 -12.02
N ARG A 128 -20.06 3.55 -10.79
CA ARG A 128 -20.11 4.93 -10.21
C ARG A 128 -18.99 5.33 -9.23
N ASN A 129 -18.29 4.39 -8.59
CA ASN A 129 -17.19 4.71 -7.65
C ASN A 129 -16.32 3.47 -7.39
N GLY A 130 -15.23 3.32 -8.16
CA GLY A 130 -14.36 2.14 -8.08
C GLY A 130 -13.79 1.89 -6.68
N MET A 131 -13.40 2.95 -5.97
CA MET A 131 -12.74 2.85 -4.66
C MET A 131 -13.64 2.19 -3.63
N THR A 132 -14.86 2.70 -3.53
CA THR A 132 -15.84 2.21 -2.57
C THR A 132 -16.11 0.72 -2.79
N ARG A 133 -16.13 0.28 -4.05
CA ARG A 133 -16.53 -1.08 -4.39
C ARG A 133 -15.40 -2.07 -4.16
N VAL A 134 -14.17 -1.72 -4.53
CA VAL A 134 -13.01 -2.53 -4.16
C VAL A 134 -12.87 -2.59 -2.64
N THR A 135 -13.12 -1.48 -1.94
CA THR A 135 -13.12 -1.47 -0.47
C THR A 135 -14.16 -2.42 0.11
N VAL A 136 -15.43 -2.28 -0.27
CA VAL A 136 -16.55 -3.01 0.37
C VAL A 136 -16.65 -4.46 -0.11
N HIS A 137 -16.49 -4.71 -1.41
CA HIS A 137 -16.79 -6.00 -2.04
C HIS A 137 -15.57 -6.86 -2.35
N TYR A 138 -14.37 -6.33 -2.11
CA TYR A 138 -13.13 -7.07 -2.30
C TYR A 138 -12.31 -7.07 -1.02
N LEU A 139 -11.78 -5.93 -0.58
CA LEU A 139 -10.85 -5.86 0.55
C LEU A 139 -11.52 -6.18 1.90
N ALA A 140 -12.61 -5.48 2.24
CA ALA A 140 -13.35 -5.72 3.47
C ALA A 140 -13.99 -7.12 3.47
N ALA A 141 -14.52 -7.55 2.33
CA ALA A 141 -15.12 -8.88 2.18
C ALA A 141 -14.11 -10.04 2.29
N LEU A 142 -12.80 -9.78 2.16
CA LEU A 142 -11.73 -10.74 2.41
C LEU A 142 -11.12 -10.62 3.81
N SER A 143 -11.46 -9.57 4.56
CA SER A 143 -10.99 -9.38 5.93
C SER A 143 -11.89 -10.11 6.92
N VAL A 144 -11.29 -10.80 7.89
CA VAL A 144 -12.00 -11.51 8.97
C VAL A 144 -12.88 -10.58 9.81
N TYR A 145 -12.54 -9.29 9.89
CA TYR A 145 -13.32 -8.29 10.62
C TYR A 145 -14.41 -7.64 9.77
N GLY A 146 -14.26 -7.63 8.44
CA GLY A 146 -15.23 -6.99 7.53
C GLY A 146 -15.33 -5.46 7.64
N ASP A 147 -14.64 -4.83 8.60
CA ASP A 147 -14.74 -3.40 8.85
C ASP A 147 -13.72 -2.60 8.05
N PHE A 148 -14.11 -1.36 7.74
CA PHE A 148 -13.28 -0.42 7.01
C PHE A 148 -13.59 1.03 7.38
N ARG A 149 -12.61 1.92 7.17
CA ARG A 149 -12.77 3.37 7.28
C ARG A 149 -12.20 4.03 6.03
N VAL A 150 -12.97 4.96 5.44
CA VAL A 150 -12.55 5.74 4.27
C VAL A 150 -12.06 7.12 4.72
N ASN A 151 -11.05 7.66 4.05
CA ASN A 151 -10.51 8.97 4.38
C ASN A 151 -11.56 10.08 4.14
N LYS A 152 -11.81 10.90 5.17
CA LYS A 152 -12.69 12.07 5.10
C LYS A 152 -12.17 13.15 4.14
N PHE A 153 -10.99 13.03 3.57
CA PHE A 153 -10.45 13.96 2.58
C PHE A 153 -10.54 13.42 1.15
N THR A 154 -11.16 12.26 0.93
CA THR A 154 -11.40 11.73 -0.42
C THR A 154 -12.41 12.59 -1.17
N LYS A 155 -12.14 12.83 -2.47
CA LYS A 155 -13.05 13.55 -3.38
C LYS A 155 -14.30 12.69 -3.65
N ASN A 156 -15.42 13.32 -3.97
CA ASN A 156 -16.67 12.62 -4.35
C ASN A 156 -17.17 11.60 -3.31
N LYS A 157 -17.30 12.04 -2.05
CA LYS A 157 -17.80 11.20 -0.97
C LYS A 157 -19.21 10.69 -1.26
N ILE A 158 -19.40 9.41 -1.01
CA ILE A 158 -20.71 8.78 -0.94
C ILE A 158 -20.85 8.15 0.44
N ASP A 159 -22.03 8.25 1.03
CA ASP A 159 -22.30 7.73 2.38
C ASP A 159 -22.74 6.26 2.36
N ARG A 160 -23.05 5.73 1.18
CA ARG A 160 -23.50 4.35 0.97
C ARG A 160 -22.96 3.79 -0.34
N CYS A 161 -22.77 2.47 -0.42
CA CYS A 161 -22.49 1.79 -1.68
C CYS A 161 -23.59 2.15 -2.70
N SER A 162 -23.18 2.49 -3.92
CA SER A 162 -24.10 2.74 -5.04
C SER A 162 -24.80 1.47 -5.56
N CYS A 163 -24.44 0.31 -5.03
CA CYS A 163 -25.01 -0.98 -5.34
C CYS A 163 -26.21 -1.31 -4.41
N PRO A 164 -27.04 -2.31 -4.73
CA PRO A 164 -28.21 -2.66 -3.92
C PRO A 164 -27.94 -3.03 -2.45
N CYS A 165 -26.70 -3.36 -2.08
CA CYS A 165 -26.38 -3.63 -0.68
C CYS A 165 -26.51 -2.39 0.22
N ALA A 166 -26.37 -1.18 -0.36
CA ALA A 166 -26.45 0.11 0.32
C ALA A 166 -25.59 0.21 1.60
N GLN A 167 -24.50 -0.58 1.67
CA GLN A 167 -23.59 -0.64 2.81
C GLN A 167 -23.11 0.77 3.15
N ARG A 168 -23.22 1.14 4.43
CA ARG A 168 -22.81 2.46 4.91
C ARG A 168 -21.30 2.60 4.81
N ILE A 169 -20.85 3.79 4.39
CA ILE A 169 -19.44 4.14 4.26
C ILE A 169 -19.10 5.14 5.36
N LEU A 170 -18.19 4.76 6.24
CA LEU A 170 -17.75 5.61 7.34
C LEU A 170 -16.51 6.41 6.90
N HIS A 171 -16.69 7.72 6.80
CA HIS A 171 -15.62 8.66 6.49
C HIS A 171 -14.98 9.16 7.79
N THR A 172 -13.68 8.94 7.96
CA THR A 172 -12.93 9.32 9.17
C THR A 172 -11.56 9.89 8.79
N ASP A 173 -10.84 10.45 9.76
CA ASP A 173 -9.46 10.87 9.55
C ASP A 173 -8.54 9.63 9.58
N THR A 174 -8.08 9.17 8.42
CA THR A 174 -7.18 7.99 8.31
C THR A 174 -5.70 8.37 8.39
N ASN A 175 -5.42 9.66 8.60
CA ASN A 175 -4.08 10.20 8.58
C ASN A 175 -3.23 9.70 9.74
N ILE A 176 -1.94 9.47 9.47
CA ILE A 176 -0.99 8.91 10.43
C ILE A 176 0.36 9.61 10.33
N GLY A 177 1.07 9.77 11.44
CA GLY A 177 2.44 10.26 11.42
C GLY A 177 2.77 11.11 12.64
N ASN A 178 3.83 11.90 12.49
CA ASN A 178 4.23 12.92 13.45
C ASN A 178 4.70 14.17 12.68
N PRO A 179 4.35 15.41 13.08
CA PRO A 179 4.79 16.64 12.40
C PRO A 179 6.30 16.78 12.18
N HIS A 180 7.09 16.08 13.00
CA HIS A 180 8.55 16.02 12.96
C HIS A 180 9.10 14.95 11.98
N THR A 181 8.25 14.01 11.56
CA THR A 181 8.56 12.91 10.63
C THR A 181 7.67 12.98 9.38
N TRP A 182 7.43 11.84 8.72
CA TRP A 182 6.51 11.74 7.60
C TRP A 182 5.05 11.55 7.98
N TYR A 183 4.20 11.84 7.00
CA TYR A 183 2.77 11.65 7.02
C TYR A 183 2.34 10.55 6.07
N GLY A 184 1.60 9.57 6.59
CA GLY A 184 0.78 8.69 5.78
C GLY A 184 -0.62 9.27 5.62
N LYS A 185 -1.13 9.28 4.39
CA LYS A 185 -2.53 9.59 4.06
C LYS A 185 -3.14 8.41 3.30
N PRO A 186 -3.44 7.28 3.98
CA PRO A 186 -4.19 6.19 3.36
C PRO A 186 -5.56 6.68 2.92
N ASP A 187 -6.04 6.16 1.80
CA ASP A 187 -7.39 6.42 1.34
C ASP A 187 -8.39 5.56 2.10
N VAL A 188 -7.99 4.35 2.49
CA VAL A 188 -8.81 3.40 3.23
C VAL A 188 -7.97 2.68 4.29
N LEU A 189 -8.61 2.33 5.40
CA LEU A 189 -8.11 1.41 6.41
C LEU A 189 -9.03 0.20 6.45
N ILE A 190 -8.49 -1.02 6.38
CA ILE A 190 -9.21 -2.29 6.53
C ILE A 190 -8.76 -2.96 7.83
N GLY A 191 -9.66 -3.43 8.66
CA GLY A 191 -9.27 -4.10 9.92
C GLY A 191 -10.26 -3.87 11.04
N ARG A 192 -9.84 -3.98 12.29
CA ARG A 192 -10.72 -3.89 13.45
C ARG A 192 -10.75 -2.48 14.04
N PHE A 193 -11.95 -1.99 14.36
CA PHE A 193 -12.15 -0.61 14.81
C PHE A 193 -12.93 -0.47 16.14
N ASP A 194 -12.96 -1.53 16.95
CA ASP A 194 -13.57 -1.55 18.30
C ASP A 194 -12.75 -0.66 19.27
N GLY A 195 -12.99 0.65 19.23
CA GLY A 195 -12.23 1.65 19.97
C GLY A 195 -11.09 2.25 19.14
N GLU A 196 -9.86 2.18 19.68
CA GLU A 196 -8.66 2.57 18.94
C GLU A 196 -8.39 1.54 17.82
N PRO A 197 -8.04 1.96 16.58
CA PRO A 197 -7.82 1.03 15.48
C PRO A 197 -6.76 -0.04 15.83
N GLU A 198 -7.18 -1.30 15.82
CA GLU A 198 -6.38 -2.48 16.18
C GLU A 198 -6.09 -3.27 14.89
N PHE A 199 -4.81 -3.51 14.56
CA PHE A 199 -4.41 -4.31 13.39
C PHE A 199 -5.05 -3.91 12.05
N VAL A 200 -4.99 -2.62 11.72
CA VAL A 200 -5.44 -2.11 10.42
C VAL A 200 -4.38 -2.25 9.31
N CYS A 201 -4.84 -2.62 8.11
CA CYS A 201 -4.10 -2.61 6.87
C CYS A 201 -4.42 -1.33 6.08
N PRO A 202 -3.45 -0.44 5.84
CA PRO A 202 -3.64 0.75 5.02
C PRO A 202 -3.75 0.41 3.53
N VAL A 203 -4.61 1.16 2.85
CA VAL A 203 -4.83 1.05 1.41
C VAL A 203 -4.68 2.43 0.79
N ALA A 204 -3.78 2.54 -0.17
CA ALA A 204 -3.60 3.68 -1.04
C ALA A 204 -4.29 3.40 -2.38
N VAL A 205 -5.12 4.33 -2.82
CA VAL A 205 -5.98 4.16 -3.98
C VAL A 205 -5.57 5.15 -5.05
N THR A 206 -5.06 4.65 -6.17
CA THR A 206 -4.65 5.50 -7.29
C THR A 206 -5.85 5.83 -8.16
N SER A 207 -6.00 7.11 -8.49
CA SER A 207 -7.14 7.76 -9.17
C SER A 207 -8.14 6.83 -9.87
N LEU A 208 -9.11 6.31 -9.11
CA LEU A 208 -10.24 5.52 -9.62
C LEU A 208 -11.33 6.41 -10.27
N SER A 209 -11.06 7.70 -10.47
CA SER A 209 -11.95 8.63 -11.16
C SER A 209 -11.99 8.26 -12.65
N SER A 210 -13.20 8.07 -13.16
CA SER A 210 -13.47 8.02 -14.60
C SER A 210 -13.15 9.41 -15.18
N GLU A 211 -12.23 9.47 -16.13
CA GLU A 211 -12.11 10.63 -17.00
C GLU A 211 -13.41 10.72 -17.80
N ASN A 212 -14.20 11.75 -17.50
CA ASN A 212 -15.20 12.33 -18.39
C ASN A 212 -15.65 13.65 -17.77
N GLY A 213 -15.22 14.77 -18.36
CA GLY A 213 -15.65 16.12 -17.98
C GLY A 213 -14.65 17.19 -18.36
N SER A 214 -14.85 17.78 -19.54
CA SER A 214 -14.22 18.99 -20.05
C SER A 214 -14.45 20.21 -19.15
N ASP A 215 -13.40 21.01 -18.92
CA ASP A 215 -13.34 22.48 -19.10
C ASP A 215 -12.36 23.18 -18.14
N GLU A 216 -11.35 23.78 -18.77
CA GLU A 216 -10.58 25.01 -18.49
C GLU A 216 -10.19 25.46 -17.07
N ALA A 217 -8.86 25.59 -16.86
CA ALA A 217 -8.15 26.80 -16.38
C ALA A 217 -6.62 26.48 -16.34
N MET A 218 -5.82 26.80 -17.36
CA MET A 218 -5.19 28.10 -17.68
C MET A 218 -4.19 28.64 -16.63
N CYS A 219 -2.89 28.49 -16.96
CA CYS A 219 -1.78 29.48 -16.88
C CYS A 219 -0.44 28.74 -17.10
N SER A 220 0.09 28.67 -18.33
CA SER A 220 1.11 29.57 -18.92
C SER A 220 2.39 29.67 -18.05
N SER A 221 3.61 29.47 -18.53
CA SER A 221 4.30 29.90 -19.77
C SER A 221 5.65 29.15 -19.80
N SER A 222 6.49 29.03 -20.82
CA SER A 222 6.71 29.58 -22.17
C SER A 222 7.82 28.67 -22.74
N SER A 223 7.76 28.15 -23.96
CA SER A 223 8.29 28.87 -25.13
C SER A 223 7.80 28.24 -26.43
N LYS A 224 7.18 29.07 -27.26
CA LYS A 224 6.96 28.83 -28.70
C LYS A 224 8.04 29.54 -29.49
N THR A 225 8.62 28.83 -30.45
CA THR A 225 9.02 29.24 -31.82
C THR A 225 9.54 27.96 -32.48
N LEU A 226 9.40 27.63 -33.76
CA LEU A 226 8.65 28.04 -34.95
C LEU A 226 9.01 26.92 -35.98
N ASN A 227 8.13 26.64 -36.95
CA ASN A 227 8.20 25.49 -37.87
C ASN A 227 9.50 25.35 -38.69
N GLU A 228 9.86 24.11 -39.06
CA GLU A 228 10.23 23.76 -40.45
C GLU A 228 10.17 22.24 -40.69
N ASP A 229 9.65 21.89 -41.88
CA ASP A 229 9.37 20.54 -42.37
C ASP A 229 10.61 19.64 -42.49
N SER A 230 10.57 18.41 -41.96
CA SER A 230 11.34 17.30 -42.51
C SER A 230 10.80 15.92 -42.07
N PRO A 231 10.63 14.95 -43.00
CA PRO A 231 10.04 13.65 -42.70
C PRO A 231 11.14 12.62 -42.40
N HIS A 232 11.55 12.43 -41.16
CA HIS A 232 12.32 11.24 -40.75
C HIS A 232 11.94 10.81 -39.34
N GLY A 233 11.30 9.64 -39.26
CA GLY A 233 10.75 9.08 -38.03
C GLY A 233 11.80 8.86 -36.94
N LYS A 234 11.43 9.27 -35.73
CA LYS A 234 11.88 8.67 -34.47
C LYS A 234 10.68 8.60 -33.55
N THR A 235 10.09 7.43 -33.44
CA THR A 235 9.15 7.06 -32.38
C THR A 235 9.88 7.14 -31.04
N GLN A 236 9.76 8.27 -30.35
CA GLN A 236 9.89 8.27 -28.90
C GLN A 236 8.57 7.71 -28.36
N ALA A 237 8.59 6.42 -28.03
CA ALA A 237 7.58 5.83 -27.18
C ALA A 237 7.72 6.50 -25.81
N GLU A 238 6.86 7.48 -25.54
CA GLU A 238 6.65 8.01 -24.21
C GLU A 238 6.09 6.83 -23.39
N VAL A 239 6.94 6.27 -22.51
CA VAL A 239 6.57 5.15 -21.65
C VAL A 239 5.46 5.64 -20.73
N GLN A 240 4.23 5.22 -21.02
CA GLN A 240 3.06 5.55 -20.23
C GLN A 240 3.19 4.79 -18.91
N LEU A 241 3.72 5.46 -17.88
CA LEU A 241 3.87 4.91 -16.53
C LEU A 241 2.56 4.28 -16.07
N SER A 242 2.63 3.14 -15.39
CA SER A 242 1.45 2.49 -14.84
C SER A 242 0.76 3.42 -13.83
N SER A 243 -0.56 3.30 -13.67
CA SER A 243 -1.31 4.12 -12.71
C SER A 243 -0.90 3.92 -11.23
N LEU A 244 -0.13 2.87 -10.92
CA LEU A 244 0.38 2.59 -9.58
C LEU A 244 1.77 3.23 -9.37
N GLU A 245 2.61 3.27 -10.40
CA GLU A 245 3.96 3.86 -10.36
C GLU A 245 3.95 5.34 -9.94
N THR A 246 2.93 6.09 -10.33
CA THR A 246 2.82 7.53 -10.02
C THR A 246 2.61 7.82 -8.54
N GLU A 247 2.01 6.89 -7.79
CA GLU A 247 1.71 7.03 -6.36
C GLU A 247 2.69 6.24 -5.48
N LEU A 248 3.59 5.47 -6.08
CA LEU A 248 4.56 4.60 -5.40
C LEU A 248 5.32 5.31 -4.27
N PRO A 249 5.85 6.55 -4.44
CA PRO A 249 6.54 7.24 -3.35
C PRO A 249 5.67 7.49 -2.10
N GLN A 250 4.37 7.70 -2.30
CA GLN A 250 3.42 7.92 -1.23
C GLN A 250 3.05 6.59 -0.55
N VAL A 251 2.84 5.52 -1.33
CA VAL A 251 2.58 4.18 -0.78
C VAL A 251 3.76 3.72 0.08
N GLN A 252 4.99 3.96 -0.38
CA GLN A 252 6.20 3.60 0.35
C GLN A 252 6.32 4.35 1.68
N ALA A 253 6.08 5.67 1.65
CA ALA A 253 6.02 6.48 2.87
C ALA A 253 4.96 5.99 3.86
N GLN A 254 3.77 5.66 3.36
CA GLN A 254 2.70 5.10 4.19
C GLN A 254 3.14 3.77 4.81
N THR A 255 3.65 2.83 4.02
CA THR A 255 4.09 1.51 4.51
C THR A 255 5.06 1.64 5.68
N ILE A 256 6.03 2.55 5.57
CA ILE A 256 7.02 2.77 6.63
C ILE A 256 6.40 3.37 7.89
N VAL A 257 5.63 4.46 7.76
CA VAL A 257 4.98 5.10 8.91
C VAL A 257 4.03 4.13 9.62
N PHE A 258 3.29 3.33 8.85
CA PHE A 258 2.40 2.31 9.38
C PHE A 258 3.14 1.20 10.12
N SER A 259 4.29 0.77 9.61
CA SER A 259 5.09 -0.26 10.28
C SER A 259 5.50 0.17 11.69
N PHE A 260 6.00 1.40 11.83
CA PHE A 260 6.35 1.97 13.13
C PHE A 260 5.13 2.10 14.06
N TYR A 261 4.01 2.61 13.54
CA TYR A 261 2.78 2.71 14.33
C TYR A 261 2.31 1.35 14.85
N GLN A 262 2.23 0.35 13.97
CA GLN A 262 1.76 -0.98 14.33
C GLN A 262 2.70 -1.64 15.32
N ARG A 263 4.02 -1.59 15.11
CA ARG A 263 4.99 -2.16 16.05
C ARG A 263 4.94 -1.50 17.42
N LYS A 264 4.74 -0.18 17.49
CA LYS A 264 4.58 0.54 18.76
C LYS A 264 3.38 0.04 19.57
N ARG A 265 2.27 -0.32 18.90
CA ARG A 265 1.06 -0.81 19.57
C ARG A 265 1.04 -2.33 19.79
N HIS A 266 1.70 -3.05 18.88
CA HIS A 266 1.71 -4.50 18.79
C HIS A 266 3.15 -4.98 18.56
N PRO A 267 3.99 -4.99 19.62
CA PRO A 267 5.40 -5.32 19.50
C PRO A 267 5.66 -6.72 18.96
N GLU A 268 4.69 -7.62 18.99
CA GLU A 268 4.76 -8.98 18.46
C GLU A 268 4.73 -9.05 16.92
N VAL A 269 4.24 -8.00 16.24
CA VAL A 269 4.11 -8.01 14.79
C VAL A 269 5.34 -7.38 14.13
N GLY A 270 6.03 -8.14 13.28
CA GLY A 270 7.24 -7.69 12.60
C GLY A 270 6.97 -7.01 11.26
N LEU A 271 6.43 -7.77 10.32
CA LEU A 271 6.27 -7.34 8.93
C LEU A 271 4.86 -6.77 8.71
N ILE A 272 4.78 -5.49 8.32
CA ILE A 272 3.50 -4.76 8.24
C ILE A 272 3.18 -4.42 6.78
N PRO A 273 1.99 -4.80 6.28
CA PRO A 273 1.61 -4.55 4.89
C PRO A 273 1.03 -3.16 4.65
N CYS A 274 1.06 -2.74 3.39
CA CYS A 274 0.25 -1.69 2.79
C CYS A 274 -0.16 -2.13 1.39
N ILE A 275 -1.36 -1.76 0.97
CA ILE A 275 -1.94 -2.16 -0.32
C ILE A 275 -2.04 -0.93 -1.22
N ALA A 276 -1.44 -0.98 -2.40
CA ALA A 276 -1.71 -0.04 -3.48
C ALA A 276 -2.75 -0.64 -4.43
N VAL A 277 -3.78 0.12 -4.79
CA VAL A 277 -4.89 -0.36 -5.62
C VAL A 277 -5.20 0.64 -6.73
N SER A 278 -5.31 0.12 -7.96
CA SER A 278 -5.84 0.83 -9.13
C SER A 278 -7.14 0.19 -9.61
N LYS A 279 -7.67 0.62 -10.78
CA LYS A 279 -8.91 0.05 -11.34
C LYS A 279 -8.77 -1.43 -11.66
N THR A 280 -7.57 -1.85 -12.03
CA THR A 280 -7.31 -3.15 -12.65
C THR A 280 -6.23 -3.95 -11.94
N HIS A 281 -5.43 -3.32 -11.08
CA HIS A 281 -4.29 -3.96 -10.43
C HIS A 281 -4.20 -3.65 -8.94
N ILE A 282 -3.50 -4.52 -8.22
CA ILE A 282 -3.13 -4.39 -6.81
C ILE A 282 -1.64 -4.66 -6.65
N GLN A 283 -0.99 -3.95 -5.72
CA GLN A 283 0.40 -4.21 -5.35
C GLN A 283 0.53 -4.19 -3.83
N PHE A 284 1.34 -5.10 -3.31
CA PHE A 284 1.58 -5.24 -1.89
C PHE A 284 2.96 -4.72 -1.53
N HIS A 285 3.01 -3.94 -0.47
CA HIS A 285 4.23 -3.45 0.13
C HIS A 285 4.29 -3.92 1.57
N PHE A 286 5.48 -4.28 2.03
CA PHE A 286 5.68 -4.71 3.39
C PHE A 286 6.93 -4.04 3.95
N TYR A 287 6.87 -3.61 5.21
CA TYR A 287 8.05 -3.10 5.91
C TYR A 287 8.14 -3.64 7.32
N ASP A 288 9.31 -4.18 7.67
CA ASP A 288 9.70 -4.50 9.03
C ASP A 288 10.63 -3.41 9.54
N CYS A 289 10.13 -2.56 10.43
CA CYS A 289 10.87 -1.41 10.97
C CYS A 289 11.94 -1.78 12.00
N GLU A 290 11.93 -2.99 12.55
CA GLU A 290 12.98 -3.46 13.47
C GLU A 290 14.16 -4.02 12.69
N LYS A 291 13.87 -4.86 11.70
CA LYS A 291 14.88 -5.49 10.84
C LYS A 291 15.36 -4.58 9.72
N ASP A 292 14.62 -3.47 9.49
CA ASP A 292 14.83 -2.51 8.41
C ASP A 292 14.81 -3.21 7.04
N ILE A 293 13.71 -3.93 6.74
CA ILE A 293 13.54 -4.68 5.48
C ILE A 293 12.25 -4.24 4.82
N TYR A 294 12.35 -3.86 3.55
CA TYR A 294 11.22 -3.45 2.72
C TYR A 294 11.04 -4.43 1.56
N LEU A 295 9.84 -5.01 1.44
CA LEU A 295 9.47 -5.93 0.37
C LEU A 295 8.37 -5.31 -0.48
N MET A 296 8.42 -5.58 -1.78
CA MET A 296 7.43 -5.10 -2.75
C MET A 296 7.06 -6.22 -3.72
N SER A 297 5.76 -6.47 -3.91
CA SER A 297 5.29 -7.41 -4.93
C SER A 297 5.35 -6.79 -6.33
N ASN A 298 5.22 -7.62 -7.36
CA ASN A 298 4.80 -7.10 -8.67
C ASN A 298 3.35 -6.57 -8.59
N GLU A 299 2.95 -5.79 -9.60
CA GLU A 299 1.54 -5.49 -9.81
C GLU A 299 0.79 -6.77 -10.21
N LEU A 300 -0.29 -7.07 -9.50
CA LEU A 300 -1.13 -8.24 -9.72
C LEU A 300 -2.47 -7.79 -10.30
N PRO A 301 -2.94 -8.41 -11.39
CA PRO A 301 -4.20 -8.03 -11.98
C PRO A 301 -5.37 -8.49 -11.08
N LEU A 302 -6.31 -7.59 -10.81
CA LEU A 302 -7.55 -7.88 -10.11
C LEU A 302 -8.49 -8.77 -10.94
N PHE A 303 -8.44 -8.62 -12.27
CA PHE A 303 -9.30 -9.32 -13.21
C PHE A 303 -8.51 -10.13 -14.25
N THR A 304 -9.10 -11.19 -14.79
CA THR A 304 -8.50 -12.07 -15.81
C THR A 304 -9.33 -12.11 -17.08
N GLY A 305 -8.65 -12.08 -18.23
CA GLY A 305 -9.23 -12.30 -19.55
C GLY A 305 -10.15 -11.18 -20.02
N GLU A 306 -10.87 -11.41 -21.12
CA GLU A 306 -11.80 -10.45 -21.73
C GLU A 306 -13.13 -10.32 -20.95
N ASP A 307 -13.46 -11.29 -20.09
CA ASP A 307 -14.73 -11.34 -19.35
C ASP A 307 -14.72 -10.53 -18.03
N ASP A 308 -13.61 -9.88 -17.68
CA ASP A 308 -13.39 -9.19 -16.40
C ASP A 308 -13.77 -10.08 -15.18
N ARG A 309 -13.34 -11.35 -15.19
CA ARG A 309 -13.52 -12.26 -14.05
C ARG A 309 -12.49 -11.96 -12.98
N LEU A 310 -12.81 -12.15 -11.70
CA LEU A 310 -11.84 -11.93 -10.64
C LEU A 310 -10.70 -12.95 -10.72
N ASN A 311 -9.47 -12.47 -10.52
CA ASN A 311 -8.30 -13.32 -10.44
C ASN A 311 -8.26 -14.02 -9.07
N CYS A 312 -8.54 -15.33 -9.03
CA CYS A 312 -8.53 -16.12 -7.80
C CYS A 312 -7.18 -16.12 -7.09
N VAL A 313 -6.07 -16.07 -7.82
CA VAL A 313 -4.73 -16.04 -7.22
C VAL A 313 -4.49 -14.69 -6.53
N THR A 314 -4.94 -13.60 -7.16
CA THR A 314 -4.92 -12.25 -6.54
C THR A 314 -5.89 -12.17 -5.35
N ILE A 315 -7.05 -12.83 -5.40
CA ILE A 315 -7.95 -12.97 -4.24
C ILE A 315 -7.21 -13.63 -3.08
N MET A 316 -6.52 -14.75 -3.34
CA MET A 316 -5.78 -15.46 -2.31
C MET A 316 -4.65 -14.61 -1.72
N ALA A 317 -3.86 -13.94 -2.57
CA ALA A 317 -2.81 -13.02 -2.11
C ALA A 317 -3.39 -11.86 -1.29
N THR A 318 -4.51 -11.29 -1.71
CA THR A 318 -5.19 -10.21 -0.98
C THR A 318 -5.68 -10.69 0.38
N TRP A 319 -6.31 -11.87 0.45
CA TRP A 319 -6.76 -12.47 1.70
C TRP A 319 -5.61 -12.70 2.70
N LEU A 320 -4.45 -13.18 2.22
CA LEU A 320 -3.24 -13.31 3.03
C LEU A 320 -2.82 -11.96 3.65
N VAL A 321 -2.86 -10.90 2.84
CA VAL A 321 -2.38 -9.56 3.24
C VAL A 321 -3.36 -8.82 4.15
N VAL A 322 -4.66 -8.83 3.87
CA VAL A 322 -5.64 -8.11 4.71
C VAL A 322 -5.83 -8.75 6.09
N ASN A 323 -5.44 -10.02 6.24
CA ASN A 323 -5.43 -10.75 7.51
C ASN A 323 -4.00 -11.03 8.00
N TYR A 324 -3.05 -10.15 7.67
CA TYR A 324 -1.62 -10.35 7.95
C TYR A 324 -1.32 -10.67 9.43
N LYS A 325 -2.06 -10.11 10.39
CA LYS A 325 -1.84 -10.38 11.82
C LYS A 325 -1.84 -11.87 12.13
N GLN A 326 -2.80 -12.62 11.56
CA GLN A 326 -2.93 -14.05 11.80
C GLN A 326 -2.08 -14.88 10.83
N LEU A 327 -1.81 -14.35 9.64
CA LEU A 327 -1.32 -15.16 8.52
C LEU A 327 0.17 -14.94 8.22
N ILE A 328 0.74 -13.77 8.55
CA ILE A 328 2.12 -13.45 8.23
C ILE A 328 3.08 -14.14 9.20
N THR A 329 4.12 -14.78 8.67
CA THR A 329 5.18 -15.41 9.47
C THR A 329 6.39 -14.50 9.67
N GLY A 330 6.45 -13.38 8.95
CA GLY A 330 7.56 -12.43 8.96
C GLY A 330 8.59 -12.70 7.87
N VAL A 331 9.66 -11.91 7.87
CA VAL A 331 10.80 -12.08 6.96
C VAL A 331 11.60 -13.34 7.30
N THR A 332 12.17 -13.99 6.28
CA THR A 332 13.01 -15.17 6.45
C THR A 332 14.44 -14.77 6.86
N ASN A 333 15.22 -15.74 7.36
CA ASN A 333 16.62 -15.53 7.69
C ASN A 333 17.44 -15.15 6.44
N GLU A 334 17.07 -15.68 5.28
CA GLU A 334 17.70 -15.35 4.00
C GLU A 334 17.51 -13.86 3.67
N MET A 335 16.28 -13.35 3.80
CA MET A 335 15.96 -11.94 3.57
C MET A 335 16.72 -11.02 4.54
N GLU A 336 16.87 -11.42 5.80
CA GLU A 336 17.62 -10.65 6.81
C GLU A 336 19.12 -10.58 6.53
N ASN A 337 19.70 -11.66 6.02
CA ASN A 337 21.13 -11.78 5.78
C ASN A 337 21.59 -11.11 4.47
N GLU A 338 20.69 -10.78 3.56
CA GLU A 338 21.03 -10.15 2.28
C GLU A 338 21.52 -8.70 2.44
N SER A 339 20.59 -7.81 2.80
CA SER A 339 20.87 -6.40 3.04
C SER A 339 19.65 -5.74 3.67
N ARG A 340 19.93 -4.81 4.57
CA ARG A 340 18.91 -3.90 5.08
C ARG A 340 18.49 -2.91 4.00
N PHE A 341 17.25 -2.44 4.13
CA PHE A 341 16.66 -1.35 3.38
C PHE A 341 17.51 -0.08 3.52
N GLY A 342 18.02 0.22 4.72
CA GLY A 342 18.98 1.30 4.96
C GLY A 342 18.33 2.61 5.41
N LEU A 343 17.04 2.63 5.69
CA LEU A 343 16.33 3.82 6.16
C LEU A 343 16.85 4.27 7.53
N LEU A 344 17.01 3.34 8.46
CA LEU A 344 17.42 3.65 9.83
C LEU A 344 18.82 4.26 9.88
N ASN A 345 19.70 3.84 8.97
CA ASN A 345 21.05 4.38 8.84
C ASN A 345 21.06 5.76 8.15
N ALA A 346 20.07 6.05 7.32
CA ALA A 346 19.97 7.32 6.60
C ALA A 346 19.43 8.46 7.49
N PHE A 347 18.78 8.12 8.61
CA PHE A 347 18.17 9.09 9.52
C PHE A 347 19.05 9.39 10.74
N SER A 348 18.87 10.59 11.31
CA SER A 348 19.49 10.90 12.60
C SER A 348 18.84 10.05 13.70
N PRO A 349 19.56 9.75 14.80
CA PRO A 349 18.97 9.04 15.94
C PRO A 349 17.70 9.70 16.48
N GLU A 350 17.66 11.04 16.49
CA GLU A 350 16.48 11.81 16.90
C GLU A 350 15.29 11.58 15.96
N ALA A 351 15.52 11.57 14.64
CA ALA A 351 14.47 11.29 13.66
C ALA A 351 13.90 9.87 13.84
N VAL A 352 14.77 8.88 14.06
CA VAL A 352 14.36 7.50 14.33
C VAL A 352 13.53 7.41 15.62
N GLU A 353 13.87 8.18 16.65
CA GLU A 353 13.12 8.19 17.91
C GLU A 353 11.69 8.71 17.73
N TYR A 354 11.47 9.77 16.94
CA TYR A 354 10.12 10.23 16.63
C TYR A 354 9.28 9.14 15.94
N TYR A 355 9.89 8.34 15.05
CA TYR A 355 9.20 7.20 14.44
C TYR A 355 8.80 6.14 15.45
N LYS A 356 9.69 5.81 16.39
CA LYS A 356 9.44 4.77 17.39
C LYS A 356 8.42 5.20 18.44
N SER A 357 8.47 6.46 18.87
CA SER A 357 7.78 6.89 20.09
C SER A 357 6.60 7.81 19.82
N ASP A 358 6.60 8.59 18.74
CA ASP A 358 5.67 9.72 18.58
C ASP A 358 4.78 9.65 17.34
N ILE A 359 4.78 8.53 16.61
CA ILE A 359 3.80 8.27 15.56
C ILE A 359 2.43 8.03 16.19
N VAL A 360 1.43 8.74 15.67
CA VAL A 360 0.02 8.62 16.07
C VAL A 360 -0.88 8.54 14.85
N MET A 361 -1.97 7.80 14.98
CA MET A 361 -3.09 7.86 14.04
C MET A 361 -4.06 8.93 14.52
N SER A 362 -4.57 9.74 13.61
CA SER A 362 -5.48 10.83 13.97
C SER A 362 -6.80 10.30 14.54
N PRO A 363 -7.31 10.94 15.61
CA PRO A 363 -8.64 11.54 15.49
C PRO A 363 -8.51 13.02 15.83
N PHE A 364 -8.13 13.86 14.86
CA PHE A 364 -8.23 15.31 15.10
C PHE A 364 -9.71 15.71 15.00
N GLU A 365 -10.38 15.80 16.15
CA GLU A 365 -11.21 16.97 16.38
C GLU A 365 -10.31 18.19 16.10
N THR A 366 -10.78 19.06 15.22
CA THR A 366 -10.09 20.29 14.82
C THR A 366 -10.08 21.32 15.96
N THR A 367 -9.37 21.02 17.04
CA THR A 367 -9.08 21.96 18.12
C THR A 367 -7.57 22.07 18.28
N ASN A 368 -6.89 22.51 17.21
CA ASN A 368 -5.74 23.44 17.26
C ASN A 368 -5.04 23.61 15.90
N TYR A 369 -5.81 23.71 14.81
CA TYR A 369 -5.33 24.25 13.54
C TYR A 369 -5.19 25.79 13.58
N ASN A 370 -4.82 26.35 14.74
CA ASN A 370 -4.39 27.75 14.92
C ASN A 370 -2.88 27.87 15.17
N ALA A 371 -2.12 26.76 15.14
CA ALA A 371 -0.66 26.80 15.21
C ALA A 371 0.01 27.37 13.93
N GLN A 372 -0.76 27.76 12.90
CA GLN A 372 -0.28 28.56 11.77
C GLN A 372 -0.12 30.06 12.06
N LYS A 373 -0.12 30.50 13.33
CA LYS A 373 0.18 31.89 13.70
C LYS A 373 1.59 32.14 14.25
N ASP A 374 2.37 31.12 14.59
CA ASP A 374 3.71 31.34 15.20
C ASP A 374 4.88 31.40 14.21
N ASP A 375 4.65 31.14 12.92
CA ASP A 375 5.69 31.35 11.90
C ASP A 375 5.99 32.84 11.60
N ARG A 376 5.17 33.76 12.13
CA ARG A 376 5.42 35.21 12.09
C ARG A 376 6.36 35.72 13.19
N ILE A 377 6.66 34.91 14.21
CA ILE A 377 7.55 35.31 15.32
C ILE A 377 9.01 34.93 15.03
N LEU A 378 9.25 33.80 14.36
CA LEU A 378 10.60 33.35 13.97
C LEU A 378 11.17 34.13 12.78
N THR A 379 10.33 34.56 11.83
CA THR A 379 10.75 35.42 10.70
C THR A 379 11.00 36.88 11.10
N LYS A 380 10.34 37.40 12.16
CA LYS A 380 10.62 38.74 12.69
C LYS A 380 11.91 38.82 13.52
N ARG A 381 12.29 37.75 14.22
CA ARG A 381 13.58 37.69 14.95
C ARG A 381 14.80 37.59 14.03
N ARG A 382 14.70 36.91 12.88
CA ARG A 382 15.79 36.86 11.88
C ARG A 382 16.00 38.18 11.13
N LYS A 383 14.94 38.94 10.83
CA LYS A 383 15.09 40.28 10.20
C LYS A 383 15.68 41.33 11.16
N SER A 384 15.44 41.26 12.47
CA SER A 384 16.07 42.17 13.44
C SER A 384 17.54 41.85 13.75
N ALA A 385 17.95 40.58 13.65
CA ALA A 385 19.35 40.18 13.86
C ALA A 385 20.25 40.52 12.65
N SER A 386 19.74 40.40 11.42
CA SER A 386 20.51 40.74 10.21
C SER A 386 20.66 42.26 9.99
N VAL A 387 19.71 43.09 10.46
CA VAL A 387 19.82 44.56 10.36
C VAL A 387 20.78 45.15 11.41
N LYS A 388 21.01 44.47 12.56
CA LYS A 388 22.01 44.90 13.55
C LYS A 388 23.46 44.51 13.22
N ARG A 389 23.69 43.53 12.33
CA ARG A 389 25.06 43.16 11.89
C ARG A 389 25.59 44.01 10.72
N LEU A 390 24.72 44.73 10.01
CA LEU A 390 25.11 45.61 8.89
C LEU A 390 25.39 47.06 9.29
N LYS A 391 25.25 47.45 10.57
CA LYS A 391 25.56 48.80 11.08
C LYS A 391 26.81 48.87 11.97
N LEU A 392 27.65 47.83 11.97
CA LEU A 392 28.91 47.77 12.73
C LEU A 392 30.16 47.70 11.83
N PHE A 393 30.00 47.95 10.52
CA PHE A 393 31.09 47.97 9.54
C PHE A 393 31.18 49.26 8.71
N GLU A 394 30.43 50.31 9.08
CA GLU A 394 30.59 51.66 8.54
C GLU A 394 30.64 52.66 9.71
N SER A 395 31.83 52.81 10.31
CA SER A 395 32.27 53.95 11.15
C SER A 395 33.80 53.93 11.21
#